data_AF-A0AAD5S3S6-F1
#
_entry.id   AF-A0AAD5S3S6-F1
#
_cell.length_a   1.000
_cell.length_b   1.000
_cell.length_c   1.000
_cell.angle_alpha   90.00
_cell.angle_beta   90.00
_cell.angle_gamma   90.00
#
_symmetry.space_group_name_H-M   'P 1'
#
loop_
_entity.id
_entity.type
_entity.pdbx_description
1 polymer ?
#
loop_
_entity_poly.entity_id
_entity_poly.type
_entity_poly.pdbx_seq_one_letter_code
_entity_poly.pdbx_strand_id
1 'polypeptide(L)'
;EGPAQVGSHSVIDVYSDLYKSVNDTTQNDTTKNTGTGKSNVHFMDERWREEKEEAERKMKPGEEAVIPDKASKGWQADAHKNLPGFRVLGERFPDAEWYFMVDDDTYLVLPNLLPYLSNLDPTLPHYIGSPNFFTGCDNVRKMGEGPLFAQGGSGILLSRAALKILTNPTHIQTCIEKYKSCWAGDVRVALCLRDAGVMLTREYGFNGDPPGRNFRWHKNACGKPLGFHHLLTSQVQRLHQVVASSPSTPITYSDIFKHFKPSLHLPDAEHEDVDTNRPGDDYKNVESGSSGECKQICRAEERCLSWVWEEGRCWLKDGVPGPKEKKGSVSGVFWERYGCRE
;
A
#
# COMPACT_ATOMS: atom_id res chain seq x y z
N GLU A 1 -25.48 0.13 -3.63
CA GLU A 1 -25.65 -0.54 -4.94
C GLU A 1 -25.44 -2.04 -4.76
N GLY A 2 -25.74 -2.87 -5.75
CA GLY A 2 -25.43 -4.30 -5.64
C GLY A 2 -23.92 -4.57 -5.70
N PRO A 3 -23.46 -5.78 -5.33
CA PRO A 3 -22.05 -6.17 -5.50
C PRO A 3 -21.59 -5.99 -6.95
N ALA A 4 -20.41 -5.40 -7.14
CA ALA A 4 -19.74 -5.34 -8.43
C ALA A 4 -19.23 -6.74 -8.81
N GLN A 5 -19.44 -7.14 -10.07
CA GLN A 5 -18.91 -8.41 -10.57
C GLN A 5 -17.54 -8.20 -11.19
N VAL A 6 -16.54 -8.94 -10.70
CA VAL A 6 -15.18 -8.95 -11.24
C VAL A 6 -14.82 -10.40 -11.55
N GLY A 7 -14.95 -10.78 -12.82
CA GLY A 7 -14.85 -12.19 -13.23
C GLY A 7 -15.98 -13.02 -12.59
N SER A 8 -15.62 -14.08 -11.87
CA SER A 8 -16.55 -14.93 -11.11
C SER A 8 -16.79 -14.44 -9.68
N HIS A 9 -16.21 -13.31 -9.29
CA HIS A 9 -16.22 -12.83 -7.91
C HIS A 9 -17.19 -11.66 -7.74
N SER A 10 -17.94 -11.69 -6.64
CA SER A 10 -18.76 -10.56 -6.19
C SER A 10 -17.97 -9.72 -5.19
N VAL A 11 -17.72 -8.45 -5.52
CA VAL A 11 -16.97 -7.50 -4.68
C VAL A 11 -17.91 -6.41 -4.19
N ILE A 12 -17.84 -6.10 -2.89
CA ILE A 12 -18.67 -5.06 -2.26
C ILE A 12 -17.76 -3.95 -1.77
N ASP A 13 -17.92 -2.75 -2.32
CA ASP A 13 -17.33 -1.53 -1.75
C ASP A 13 -18.27 -1.00 -0.66
N VAL A 14 -17.79 -1.08 0.59
CA VAL A 14 -18.57 -0.68 1.76
C VAL A 14 -18.52 0.83 1.99
N TYR A 15 -17.45 1.51 1.55
CA TYR A 15 -17.27 2.94 1.79
C TYR A 15 -18.26 3.76 0.95
N SER A 16 -18.41 3.42 -0.33
CA SER A 16 -19.36 4.10 -1.23
C SER A 16 -20.81 3.99 -0.75
N ASP A 17 -21.20 2.83 -0.20
CA ASP A 17 -22.55 2.61 0.30
C ASP A 17 -22.82 3.32 1.63
N LEU A 18 -21.83 3.37 2.54
CA LEU A 18 -21.94 4.11 3.80
C LEU A 18 -22.05 5.62 3.53
N TYR A 19 -21.21 6.16 2.65
CA TYR A 19 -21.25 7.59 2.29
C TYR A 19 -22.60 7.98 1.68
N LYS A 20 -23.16 7.15 0.79
CA LYS A 20 -24.52 7.34 0.25
C LYS A 20 -25.59 7.33 1.34
N SER A 21 -25.54 6.37 2.27
CA SER A 21 -26.52 6.30 3.36
C SER A 21 -26.49 7.52 4.28
N VAL A 22 -25.30 8.03 4.62
CA VAL A 22 -25.15 9.26 5.42
C VAL A 22 -25.71 10.48 4.67
N ASN A 23 -25.49 10.58 3.35
CA ASN A 23 -26.10 11.62 2.53
C ASN A 23 -27.63 11.50 2.41
N ASP A 24 -28.18 10.29 2.31
CA ASP A 24 -29.64 10.08 2.22
C ASP A 24 -30.35 10.34 3.54
N THR A 25 -29.75 9.96 4.67
CA THR A 25 -30.31 10.26 6.00
C THR A 25 -30.32 11.77 6.26
N THR A 26 -29.30 12.49 5.79
CA THR A 26 -29.22 13.94 5.97
C THR A 26 -30.10 14.73 5.01
N GLN A 27 -30.41 14.20 3.82
CA GLN A 27 -31.46 14.75 2.96
C GLN A 27 -32.87 14.54 3.54
N ASN A 28 -33.17 13.36 4.08
CA ASN A 28 -34.50 13.07 4.63
C ASN A 28 -34.80 13.83 5.95
N ASP A 29 -33.79 14.29 6.67
CA ASP A 29 -33.97 15.08 7.91
C ASP A 29 -34.28 16.58 7.64
N THR A 30 -34.19 17.04 6.39
CA THR A 30 -34.53 18.45 6.04
C THR A 30 -36.04 18.75 6.01
N THR A 31 -36.91 17.75 6.23
CA THR A 31 -38.37 17.96 6.30
C THR A 31 -38.95 17.98 7.72
N LYS A 32 -38.12 17.88 8.77
CA LYS A 32 -38.62 17.78 10.16
C LYS A 32 -38.00 18.68 11.22
N ASN A 33 -37.33 19.78 10.87
CA ASN A 33 -36.91 20.74 11.89
C ASN A 33 -37.19 22.20 11.51
N THR A 34 -38.32 22.71 11.99
CA THR A 34 -38.52 24.13 12.26
C THR A 34 -37.65 24.51 13.46
N GLY A 35 -36.38 24.83 13.21
CA GLY A 35 -35.45 25.27 14.25
C GLY A 35 -34.13 25.66 13.60
N THR A 36 -33.70 26.90 13.82
CA THR A 36 -32.50 27.53 13.27
C THR A 36 -31.23 26.72 13.55
N GLY A 37 -30.85 25.86 12.61
CA GLY A 37 -29.57 25.18 12.57
C GLY A 37 -29.20 24.95 11.11
N LYS A 38 -28.19 25.67 10.61
CA LYS A 38 -27.66 25.46 9.26
C LYS A 38 -27.25 23.99 9.15
N SER A 39 -27.77 23.31 8.13
CA SER A 39 -27.55 21.87 7.86
C SER A 39 -26.06 21.51 7.94
N ASN A 40 -25.72 20.55 8.80
CA ASN A 40 -24.34 20.09 9.05
C ASN A 40 -23.61 19.54 7.81
N VAL A 41 -24.34 19.20 6.74
CA VAL A 41 -23.78 18.66 5.48
C VAL A 41 -23.05 19.73 4.67
N HIS A 42 -23.63 20.93 4.54
CA HIS A 42 -22.98 22.05 3.84
C HIS A 42 -21.67 22.46 4.54
N PHE A 43 -21.65 22.35 5.88
CA PHE A 43 -20.48 22.61 6.71
C PHE A 43 -19.39 21.53 6.66
N MET A 44 -19.72 20.28 6.30
CA MET A 44 -18.73 19.24 6.05
C MET A 44 -18.14 19.37 4.65
N ASP A 45 -18.95 19.66 3.64
CA ASP A 45 -18.49 19.77 2.24
C ASP A 45 -17.60 21.02 2.01
N GLU A 46 -17.96 22.17 2.59
CA GLU A 46 -17.12 23.37 2.54
C GLU A 46 -15.79 23.18 3.29
N ARG A 47 -15.83 22.55 4.46
CA ARG A 47 -14.62 22.30 5.27
C ARG A 47 -13.71 21.25 4.64
N TRP A 48 -14.28 20.22 4.02
CA TRP A 48 -13.51 19.21 3.27
C TRP A 48 -12.88 19.83 2.01
N ARG A 49 -13.59 20.73 1.31
CA ARG A 49 -13.01 21.51 0.21
C ARG A 49 -11.87 22.41 0.67
N GLU A 50 -12.03 23.14 1.77
CA GLU A 50 -10.99 24.00 2.34
C GLU A 50 -9.76 23.18 2.79
N GLU A 51 -9.98 22.05 3.47
CA GLU A 51 -8.92 21.12 3.91
C GLU A 51 -8.21 20.48 2.71
N LYS A 52 -8.95 20.09 1.66
CA LYS A 52 -8.40 19.59 0.40
C LYS A 52 -7.57 20.66 -0.32
N GLU A 53 -8.10 21.86 -0.50
CA GLU A 53 -7.40 22.98 -1.14
C GLU A 53 -6.15 23.41 -0.33
N GLU A 54 -6.17 23.25 0.99
CA GLU A 54 -4.99 23.43 1.85
C GLU A 54 -3.98 22.29 1.74
N ALA A 55 -4.43 21.03 1.69
CA ALA A 55 -3.58 19.87 1.47
C ALA A 55 -2.89 19.92 0.10
N GLU A 56 -3.64 20.26 -0.97
CA GLU A 56 -3.12 20.45 -2.32
C GLU A 56 -2.14 21.63 -2.41
N ARG A 57 -2.36 22.72 -1.65
CA ARG A 57 -1.38 23.83 -1.53
C ARG A 57 -0.12 23.45 -0.76
N LYS A 58 -0.23 22.56 0.23
CA LYS A 58 0.90 22.09 1.04
C LYS A 58 1.72 21.00 0.35
N MET A 59 1.12 20.32 -0.63
CA MET A 59 1.78 19.32 -1.44
C MET A 59 2.92 19.98 -2.21
N LYS A 60 4.16 19.59 -1.91
CA LYS A 60 5.33 20.22 -2.51
C LYS A 60 5.51 19.72 -3.95
N PRO A 61 5.90 20.59 -4.90
CA PRO A 61 6.28 20.13 -6.24
C PRO A 61 7.36 19.05 -6.14
N GLY A 62 7.05 17.84 -6.62
CA GLY A 62 7.97 16.69 -6.62
C GLY A 62 7.70 15.60 -5.57
N GLU A 63 6.65 15.71 -4.74
CA GLU A 63 6.22 14.60 -3.88
C GLU A 63 5.66 13.44 -4.72
N GLU A 64 6.21 12.23 -4.55
CA GLU A 64 5.80 11.00 -5.27
C GLU A 64 4.84 10.11 -4.46
N ALA A 65 4.44 10.55 -3.27
CA ALA A 65 3.66 9.79 -2.31
C ALA A 65 2.81 10.71 -1.41
N VAL A 66 1.68 10.20 -0.91
CA VAL A 66 0.90 10.85 0.15
C VAL A 66 1.65 10.73 1.49
N ILE A 67 1.85 11.85 2.19
CA ILE A 67 2.53 11.87 3.49
C ILE A 67 1.52 12.25 4.59
N PRO A 68 1.24 11.36 5.57
CA PRO A 68 0.25 11.64 6.60
C PRO A 68 0.77 12.62 7.66
N ASP A 69 -0.11 13.53 8.12
CA ASP A 69 0.14 14.37 9.31
C ASP A 69 -0.12 13.58 10.60
N LYS A 70 0.96 13.02 11.14
CA LYS A 70 0.95 12.20 12.37
C LYS A 70 0.63 13.00 13.64
N ALA A 71 0.69 14.33 13.60
CA ALA A 71 0.37 15.19 14.74
C ALA A 71 -1.13 15.54 14.79
N SER A 72 -1.87 15.31 13.70
CA SER A 72 -3.28 15.64 13.60
C SER A 72 -4.14 14.83 14.59
N LYS A 73 -5.25 15.43 15.05
CA LYS A 73 -6.26 14.70 15.82
C LYS A 73 -6.91 13.58 15.01
N GLY A 74 -7.02 13.76 13.69
CA GLY A 74 -7.51 12.74 12.77
C GLY A 74 -6.65 11.48 12.83
N TRP A 75 -5.34 11.63 12.72
CA TRP A 75 -4.39 10.51 12.82
C TRP A 75 -4.43 9.80 14.18
N GLN A 76 -4.55 10.56 15.28
CA GLN A 76 -4.67 9.96 16.61
C GLN A 76 -5.97 9.17 16.79
N ALA A 77 -7.08 9.67 16.26
CA ALA A 77 -8.36 8.99 16.29
C ALA A 77 -8.41 7.77 15.34
N ASP A 78 -7.64 7.80 14.25
CA ASP A 78 -7.55 6.74 13.24
C ASP A 78 -7.26 5.37 13.87
N ALA A 79 -6.40 5.34 14.90
CA ALA A 79 -6.06 4.13 15.64
C ALA A 79 -7.27 3.36 16.21
N HIS A 80 -8.42 4.01 16.35
CA HIS A 80 -9.65 3.42 16.89
C HIS A 80 -10.63 2.91 15.82
N LYS A 81 -10.36 3.08 14.52
CA LYS A 81 -11.29 2.71 13.44
C LYS A 81 -11.31 1.21 13.13
N ASN A 82 -10.15 0.53 13.16
CA ASN A 82 -10.01 -0.80 12.55
C ASN A 82 -10.83 -1.89 13.27
N LEU A 83 -10.70 -2.03 14.59
CA LEU A 83 -11.42 -3.07 15.34
C LEU A 83 -12.96 -2.90 15.24
N PRO A 84 -13.55 -1.72 15.51
CA PRO A 84 -14.97 -1.49 15.26
C PRO A 84 -15.36 -1.67 13.79
N GLY A 85 -14.51 -1.24 12.85
CA GLY A 85 -14.76 -1.41 11.42
C GLY A 85 -14.89 -2.88 11.02
N PHE A 86 -13.98 -3.75 11.48
CA PHE A 86 -14.09 -5.19 11.25
C PHE A 86 -15.33 -5.81 11.91
N ARG A 87 -15.72 -5.33 13.11
CA ARG A 87 -16.99 -5.76 13.73
C ARG A 87 -18.18 -5.44 12.84
N VAL A 88 -18.28 -4.20 12.36
CA VAL A 88 -19.37 -3.75 11.47
C VAL A 88 -19.38 -4.56 10.17
N LEU A 89 -18.21 -4.84 9.59
CA LEU A 89 -18.10 -5.68 8.39
C LEU A 89 -18.67 -7.09 8.62
N GLY A 90 -18.32 -7.72 9.74
CA GLY A 90 -18.80 -9.08 10.08
C GLY A 90 -20.28 -9.13 10.41
N GLU A 91 -20.84 -8.08 11.01
CA GLU A 91 -22.27 -7.96 11.30
C GLU A 91 -23.08 -7.73 10.02
N ARG A 92 -22.58 -6.91 9.10
CA ARG A 92 -23.31 -6.53 7.87
C ARG A 92 -23.18 -7.56 6.75
N PHE A 93 -22.05 -8.25 6.66
CA PHE A 93 -21.76 -9.19 5.57
C PHE A 93 -21.30 -10.55 6.10
N PRO A 94 -22.05 -11.22 7.01
CA PRO A 94 -21.56 -12.39 7.78
C PRO A 94 -21.12 -13.59 6.93
N ASP A 95 -21.61 -13.67 5.70
CA ASP A 95 -21.33 -14.78 4.78
C ASP A 95 -20.19 -14.49 3.81
N ALA A 96 -19.69 -13.25 3.74
CA ALA A 96 -18.55 -12.90 2.89
C ALA A 96 -17.33 -13.78 3.25
N GLU A 97 -16.63 -14.24 2.21
CA GLU A 97 -15.49 -15.15 2.36
C GLU A 97 -14.22 -14.42 2.83
N TRP A 98 -14.07 -13.18 2.39
CA TRP A 98 -12.89 -12.34 2.61
C TRP A 98 -13.32 -10.92 2.97
N TYR A 99 -12.57 -10.32 3.89
CA TYR A 99 -12.78 -8.97 4.39
C TYR A 99 -11.48 -8.21 4.30
N PHE A 100 -11.53 -7.05 3.65
CA PHE A 100 -10.34 -6.26 3.38
C PHE A 100 -10.55 -4.82 3.82
N MET A 101 -9.64 -4.32 4.65
CA MET A 101 -9.60 -2.92 5.05
C MET A 101 -8.35 -2.28 4.46
N VAL A 102 -8.54 -1.20 3.69
CA VAL A 102 -7.49 -0.42 3.02
C VAL A 102 -7.77 1.08 3.22
N ASP A 103 -6.74 1.91 3.08
CA ASP A 103 -6.89 3.37 3.03
C ASP A 103 -7.32 3.84 1.62
N ASP A 104 -7.75 5.09 1.49
CA ASP A 104 -8.29 5.66 0.25
C ASP A 104 -7.21 6.09 -0.77
N ASP A 105 -5.94 6.07 -0.36
CA ASP A 105 -4.74 6.22 -1.19
C ASP A 105 -4.11 4.87 -1.59
N THR A 106 -4.91 3.79 -1.57
CA THR A 106 -4.50 2.43 -1.95
C THR A 106 -5.21 1.94 -3.20
N TYR A 107 -4.45 1.37 -4.14
CA TYR A 107 -4.99 0.73 -5.34
C TYR A 107 -4.80 -0.78 -5.26
N LEU A 108 -5.90 -1.53 -5.44
CA LEU A 108 -5.90 -2.98 -5.46
C LEU A 108 -5.85 -3.53 -6.88
N VAL A 109 -4.90 -4.41 -7.14
CA VAL A 109 -4.77 -5.10 -8.43
C VAL A 109 -5.68 -6.33 -8.42
N LEU A 110 -6.99 -6.10 -8.54
CA LEU A 110 -8.01 -7.15 -8.43
C LEU A 110 -7.78 -8.36 -9.36
N PRO A 111 -7.30 -8.22 -10.61
CA PRO A 111 -6.98 -9.37 -11.45
C PRO A 111 -5.89 -10.29 -10.89
N ASN A 112 -5.06 -9.81 -9.96
CA ASN A 112 -4.08 -10.62 -9.25
C ASN A 112 -4.61 -11.10 -7.89
N LEU A 113 -5.31 -10.22 -7.16
CA LEU A 113 -5.80 -10.52 -5.82
C LEU A 113 -6.88 -11.61 -5.81
N LEU A 114 -7.83 -11.57 -6.74
CA LEU A 114 -8.95 -12.52 -6.73
C LEU A 114 -8.49 -13.96 -7.02
N PRO A 115 -7.60 -14.24 -8.01
CA PRO A 115 -7.00 -15.56 -8.16
C PRO A 115 -6.16 -15.99 -6.95
N TYR A 116 -5.43 -15.07 -6.32
CA TYR A 116 -4.69 -15.38 -5.09
C TYR A 116 -5.64 -15.86 -3.98
N LEU A 117 -6.74 -15.16 -3.73
CA LEU A 117 -7.74 -15.54 -2.72
C LEU A 117 -8.48 -16.84 -3.05
N SER A 118 -8.70 -17.11 -4.34
CA SER A 118 -9.40 -18.33 -4.79
C SER A 118 -8.64 -19.61 -4.48
N ASN A 119 -7.33 -19.52 -4.21
CA ASN A 119 -6.49 -20.66 -3.84
C ASN A 119 -6.41 -20.90 -2.32
N LEU A 120 -7.11 -20.09 -1.52
CA LEU A 120 -7.10 -20.18 -0.06
C LEU A 120 -8.48 -20.59 0.46
N ASP A 121 -8.51 -21.33 1.57
CA ASP A 121 -9.76 -21.75 2.19
C ASP A 121 -10.26 -20.68 3.19
N PRO A 122 -11.36 -19.95 2.91
CA PRO A 122 -11.86 -18.90 3.80
C PRO A 122 -12.43 -19.43 5.13
N THR A 123 -12.58 -20.76 5.28
CA THR A 123 -12.98 -21.40 6.54
C THR A 123 -11.81 -21.63 7.50
N LEU A 124 -10.57 -21.44 7.04
CA LEU A 124 -9.38 -21.45 7.87
C LEU A 124 -8.97 -20.02 8.27
N PRO A 125 -8.40 -19.82 9.48
CA PRO A 125 -8.09 -18.49 9.98
C PRO A 125 -6.86 -17.88 9.29
N HIS A 126 -7.12 -17.15 8.20
CA HIS A 126 -6.12 -16.34 7.51
C HIS A 126 -6.16 -14.88 7.96
N TYR A 127 -5.01 -14.38 8.44
CA TYR A 127 -4.67 -12.97 8.59
C TYR A 127 -3.49 -12.66 7.67
N ILE A 128 -3.70 -11.85 6.63
CA ILE A 128 -2.74 -11.66 5.53
C ILE A 128 -2.49 -10.17 5.32
N GLY A 129 -1.25 -9.80 5.02
CA GLY A 129 -0.89 -8.45 4.61
C GLY A 129 0.62 -8.23 4.51
N SER A 130 1.00 -6.99 4.18
CA SER A 130 2.41 -6.58 4.14
C SER A 130 3.00 -6.56 5.55
N PRO A 131 4.05 -7.35 5.84
CA PRO A 131 4.56 -7.48 7.20
C PRO A 131 5.35 -6.25 7.64
N ASN A 132 5.04 -5.75 8.83
CA ASN A 132 5.78 -4.64 9.44
C ASN A 132 6.01 -4.89 10.95
N PHE A 133 6.91 -4.10 11.54
CA PHE A 133 7.32 -4.17 12.94
C PHE A 133 6.93 -2.90 13.68
N PHE A 134 6.62 -3.03 14.97
CA PHE A 134 6.24 -1.88 15.81
C PHE A 134 7.00 -1.89 17.15
N THR A 135 6.99 -0.74 17.81
CA THR A 135 7.38 -0.57 19.21
C THR A 135 6.37 0.35 19.90
N GLY A 136 6.40 0.38 21.24
CA GLY A 136 5.57 1.31 22.03
C GLY A 136 4.15 0.83 22.32
N CYS A 137 3.76 -0.36 21.85
CA CYS A 137 2.52 -1.03 22.21
C CYS A 137 2.82 -2.38 22.88
N ASP A 138 1.93 -2.85 23.77
CA ASP A 138 2.02 -4.18 24.39
C ASP A 138 3.38 -4.49 25.05
N ASN A 139 4.01 -3.47 25.66
CA ASN A 139 5.36 -3.54 26.25
C ASN A 139 6.50 -3.91 25.28
N VAL A 140 6.28 -3.87 23.97
CA VAL A 140 7.30 -4.08 22.94
C VAL A 140 8.23 -2.87 22.91
N ARG A 141 9.51 -3.06 23.30
CA ARG A 141 10.48 -1.96 23.43
C ARG A 141 11.49 -1.93 22.30
N LYS A 142 11.79 -3.08 21.70
CA LYS A 142 12.72 -3.19 20.57
C LYS A 142 12.03 -3.76 19.35
N MET A 143 12.52 -3.35 18.19
CA MET A 143 12.00 -3.82 16.92
C MET A 143 12.25 -5.33 16.78
N GLY A 144 11.21 -6.08 16.46
CA GLY A 144 11.25 -7.54 16.38
C GLY A 144 10.90 -8.30 17.67
N GLU A 145 10.67 -7.64 18.80
CA GLU A 145 10.18 -8.31 20.02
C GLU A 145 8.68 -8.63 19.96
N GLY A 146 7.89 -7.83 19.22
CA GLY A 146 6.45 -8.02 19.04
C GLY A 146 6.08 -8.92 17.86
N PRO A 147 4.80 -9.32 17.74
CA PRO A 147 4.32 -9.98 16.53
C PRO A 147 4.44 -9.05 15.31
N LEU A 148 4.51 -9.62 14.12
CA LEU A 148 4.32 -8.84 12.90
C LEU A 148 2.86 -8.41 12.77
N PHE A 149 2.64 -7.25 12.15
CA PHE A 149 1.32 -6.77 11.77
C PHE A 149 1.27 -6.50 10.27
N ALA A 150 0.07 -6.62 9.69
CA ALA A 150 -0.23 -6.13 8.35
C ALA A 150 -0.27 -4.60 8.38
N GLN A 151 0.58 -3.94 7.58
CA GLN A 151 0.54 -2.49 7.41
C GLN A 151 -0.86 -2.04 6.99
N GLY A 152 -1.50 -1.18 7.77
CA GLY A 152 -2.91 -0.82 7.62
C GLY A 152 -3.27 -0.32 6.23
N GLY A 153 -2.51 0.64 5.70
CA GLY A 153 -2.80 1.26 4.42
C GLY A 153 -2.60 0.34 3.21
N SER A 154 -1.55 -0.48 3.21
CA SER A 154 -1.33 -1.54 2.20
C SER A 154 -2.37 -2.65 2.24
N GLY A 155 -3.08 -2.71 3.37
CA GLY A 155 -4.29 -3.47 3.57
C GLY A 155 -4.17 -4.57 4.61
N ILE A 156 -5.27 -4.77 5.34
CA ILE A 156 -5.47 -5.83 6.33
C ILE A 156 -6.52 -6.80 5.82
N LEU A 157 -6.08 -7.97 5.35
CA LEU A 157 -6.95 -8.99 4.78
C LEU A 157 -7.25 -10.10 5.79
N LEU A 158 -8.54 -10.37 6.02
CA LEU A 158 -9.03 -11.43 6.90
C LEU A 158 -9.93 -12.38 6.13
N SER A 159 -9.73 -13.68 6.31
CA SER A 159 -10.73 -14.70 5.97
C SER A 159 -11.97 -14.57 6.87
N ARG A 160 -13.09 -15.16 6.45
CA ARG A 160 -14.30 -15.29 7.27
C ARG A 160 -14.04 -15.94 8.63
N ALA A 161 -13.21 -16.98 8.70
CA ALA A 161 -12.86 -17.61 9.96
C ALA A 161 -12.05 -16.67 10.88
N ALA A 162 -11.04 -15.99 10.34
CA ALA A 162 -10.25 -15.03 11.13
C ALA A 162 -11.09 -13.83 11.61
N LEU A 163 -12.01 -13.33 10.77
CA LEU A 163 -12.92 -12.27 11.18
C LEU A 163 -13.81 -12.71 12.34
N LYS A 164 -14.45 -13.89 12.25
CA LYS A 164 -15.33 -14.40 13.33
C LYS A 164 -14.58 -14.56 14.65
N ILE A 165 -13.31 -14.96 14.60
CA ILE A 165 -12.44 -15.03 15.78
C ILE A 165 -12.19 -13.61 16.33
N LEU A 166 -11.78 -12.68 15.47
CA LEU A 166 -11.50 -11.29 15.84
C LEU A 166 -12.73 -10.61 16.46
N THR A 167 -13.91 -10.82 15.87
CA THR A 167 -15.16 -10.14 16.23
C THR A 167 -16.00 -10.91 17.23
N ASN A 168 -15.47 -11.97 17.85
CA ASN A 168 -16.15 -12.61 18.98
C ASN A 168 -16.51 -11.53 20.03
N PRO A 169 -17.78 -11.42 20.48
CA PRO A 169 -18.23 -10.25 21.25
C PRO A 169 -17.41 -9.97 22.51
N THR A 170 -17.04 -11.01 23.25
CA THR A 170 -16.21 -10.88 24.45
C THR A 170 -14.79 -10.51 24.08
N HIS A 171 -14.20 -11.21 23.10
CA HIS A 171 -12.82 -11.01 22.66
C HIS A 171 -12.58 -9.59 22.15
N ILE A 172 -13.40 -9.12 21.21
CA ILE A 172 -13.23 -7.81 20.59
C ILE A 172 -13.39 -6.67 21.59
N GLN A 173 -14.35 -6.78 22.51
CA GLN A 173 -14.57 -5.79 23.55
C GLN A 173 -13.39 -5.72 24.52
N THR A 174 -12.85 -6.88 24.92
CA THR A 174 -11.63 -6.96 25.72
C THR A 174 -10.43 -6.35 24.99
N CYS A 175 -10.24 -6.67 23.71
CA CYS A 175 -9.14 -6.11 22.91
C CYS A 175 -9.22 -4.60 22.74
N ILE A 176 -10.42 -4.05 22.46
CA ILE A 176 -10.63 -2.62 22.28
C ILE A 176 -10.16 -1.86 23.52
N GLU A 177 -10.54 -2.32 24.71
CA GLU A 177 -10.15 -1.72 25.99
C GLU A 177 -8.67 -1.97 26.33
N LYS A 178 -8.19 -3.21 26.16
CA LYS A 178 -6.82 -3.61 26.48
C LYS A 178 -5.80 -2.81 25.69
N TYR A 179 -6.06 -2.57 24.40
CA TYR A 179 -5.14 -1.91 23.48
C TYR A 179 -5.51 -0.47 23.12
N LYS A 180 -6.41 0.16 23.88
CA LYS A 180 -6.89 1.53 23.59
C LYS A 180 -5.80 2.60 23.58
N SER A 181 -4.69 2.38 24.29
CA SER A 181 -3.56 3.31 24.34
C SER A 181 -2.52 3.07 23.24
N CYS A 182 -2.65 2.00 22.45
CA CYS A 182 -1.76 1.76 21.33
C CYS A 182 -2.06 2.77 20.22
N TRP A 183 -1.00 3.42 19.74
CA TRP A 183 -1.08 4.53 18.78
C TRP A 183 -1.47 4.11 17.36
N ALA A 184 -1.43 2.81 17.04
CA ALA A 184 -1.62 2.27 15.70
C ALA A 184 -2.77 1.26 15.67
N GLY A 185 -3.78 1.50 14.83
CA GLY A 185 -4.98 0.67 14.75
C GLY A 185 -4.74 -0.70 14.12
N ASP A 186 -3.86 -0.78 13.14
CA ASP A 186 -3.39 -2.02 12.52
C ASP A 186 -2.58 -2.91 13.49
N VAL A 187 -1.74 -2.30 14.33
CA VAL A 187 -1.05 -3.00 15.44
C VAL A 187 -2.08 -3.55 16.44
N ARG A 188 -3.15 -2.81 16.75
CA ARG A 188 -4.23 -3.29 17.64
C ARG A 188 -4.94 -4.51 17.06
N VAL A 189 -5.17 -4.54 15.74
CA VAL A 189 -5.74 -5.72 15.05
C VAL A 189 -4.80 -6.92 15.19
N ALA A 190 -3.50 -6.75 14.92
CA ALA A 190 -2.51 -7.82 15.02
C ALA A 190 -2.40 -8.38 16.44
N LEU A 191 -2.36 -7.50 17.46
CA LEU A 191 -2.32 -7.91 18.86
C LEU A 191 -3.59 -8.67 19.26
N CYS A 192 -4.75 -8.21 18.82
CA CYS A 192 -6.02 -8.89 19.12
C CYS A 192 -6.13 -10.27 18.44
N LEU A 193 -5.68 -10.39 17.19
CA LEU A 193 -5.61 -11.68 16.48
C LEU A 193 -4.60 -12.63 17.12
N ARG A 194 -3.42 -12.13 17.50
CA ARG A 194 -2.40 -12.90 18.23
C ARG A 194 -2.95 -13.45 19.55
N ASP A 195 -3.67 -12.65 20.32
CA ASP A 195 -4.28 -13.08 21.58
C ASP A 195 -5.28 -14.23 21.38
N ALA A 196 -5.83 -14.39 20.17
CA ALA A 196 -6.68 -15.50 19.76
C ALA A 196 -5.94 -16.58 18.93
N GLY A 197 -4.62 -16.54 18.86
CA GLY A 197 -3.79 -17.54 18.17
C GLY A 197 -3.69 -17.39 16.66
N VAL A 198 -4.17 -16.29 16.07
CA VAL A 198 -4.10 -16.03 14.63
C VAL A 198 -2.92 -15.09 14.33
N MET A 199 -1.88 -15.62 13.69
CA MET A 199 -0.66 -14.87 13.37
C MET A 199 -0.68 -14.38 11.92
N LEU A 200 0.04 -13.29 11.65
CA LEU A 200 0.18 -12.74 10.31
C LEU A 200 0.86 -13.74 9.37
N THR A 201 0.18 -14.02 8.25
CA THR A 201 0.76 -14.59 7.04
C THR A 201 1.31 -13.45 6.19
N ARG A 202 2.62 -13.50 5.93
CA ARG A 202 3.32 -12.45 5.19
C ARG A 202 2.97 -12.53 3.71
N GLU A 203 2.51 -11.43 3.14
CA GLU A 203 2.28 -11.32 1.70
C GLU A 203 2.94 -10.05 1.18
N TYR A 204 4.04 -10.21 0.44
CA TYR A 204 4.87 -9.12 -0.06
C TYR A 204 4.33 -8.49 -1.35
N GLY A 205 3.28 -9.06 -1.94
CA GLY A 205 2.55 -8.47 -3.06
C GLY A 205 1.74 -7.23 -2.66
N PHE A 206 1.42 -7.04 -1.37
CA PHE A 206 0.87 -5.78 -0.86
C PHE A 206 2.02 -4.79 -0.63
N ASN A 207 2.15 -3.80 -1.51
CA ASN A 207 3.26 -2.86 -1.47
C ASN A 207 2.90 -1.65 -0.61
N GLY A 208 3.77 -1.30 0.35
CA GLY A 208 3.61 -0.16 1.26
C GLY A 208 3.94 1.19 0.65
N ASP A 209 4.60 1.19 -0.49
CA ASP A 209 5.06 2.38 -1.20
C ASP A 209 4.44 2.43 -2.59
N PRO A 210 4.25 3.63 -3.18
CA PRO A 210 3.72 3.77 -4.52
C PRO A 210 4.78 3.34 -5.55
N PRO A 211 4.37 2.83 -6.72
CA PRO A 211 5.32 2.53 -7.79
C PRO A 211 5.88 3.84 -8.35
N GLY A 212 7.20 3.87 -8.60
CA GLY A 212 7.87 5.09 -9.07
C GLY A 212 9.38 5.02 -8.96
N ARG A 213 10.03 6.18 -8.92
CA ARG A 213 11.50 6.30 -8.85
C ARG A 213 12.02 5.74 -7.53
N ASN A 214 11.32 6.04 -6.43
CA ASN A 214 11.71 5.67 -5.08
C ASN A 214 11.39 4.21 -4.71
N PHE A 215 10.58 3.54 -5.52
CA PHE A 215 10.10 2.19 -5.24
C PHE A 215 11.22 1.14 -5.34
N ARG A 216 11.26 0.22 -4.37
CA ARG A 216 12.13 -0.96 -4.45
C ARG A 216 11.45 -2.04 -5.28
N TRP A 217 11.81 -2.15 -6.55
CA TRP A 217 11.21 -3.12 -7.45
C TRP A 217 11.56 -4.56 -7.06
N HIS A 218 10.57 -5.43 -7.16
CA HIS A 218 10.71 -6.83 -6.81
C HIS A 218 11.74 -7.51 -7.73
N LYS A 219 12.65 -8.34 -7.20
CA LYS A 219 13.70 -8.97 -8.02
C LYS A 219 13.13 -9.86 -9.13
N ASN A 220 12.04 -10.57 -8.85
CA ASN A 220 11.26 -11.26 -9.87
C ASN A 220 10.30 -10.28 -10.56
N ALA A 221 10.63 -9.86 -11.78
CA ALA A 221 9.81 -8.96 -12.61
C ALA A 221 8.46 -9.58 -13.03
N CYS A 222 8.35 -10.91 -13.06
CA CYS A 222 7.10 -11.64 -13.29
C CYS A 222 6.24 -11.78 -12.03
N GLY A 223 6.71 -11.30 -10.87
CA GLY A 223 5.93 -11.28 -9.65
C GLY A 223 4.63 -10.49 -9.84
N LYS A 224 3.58 -10.90 -9.15
CA LYS A 224 2.23 -10.33 -9.28
C LYS A 224 1.91 -9.45 -8.07
N PRO A 225 2.01 -8.11 -8.18
CA PRO A 225 1.62 -7.23 -7.09
C PRO A 225 0.12 -7.34 -6.83
N LEU A 226 -0.28 -7.26 -5.56
CA LEU A 226 -1.67 -7.29 -5.12
C LEU A 226 -2.23 -5.89 -4.85
N GLY A 227 -1.37 -4.93 -4.48
CA GLY A 227 -1.75 -3.53 -4.32
C GLY A 227 -0.57 -2.62 -4.05
N PHE A 228 -0.82 -1.31 -4.09
CA PHE A 228 0.14 -0.25 -3.78
C PHE A 228 -0.55 0.81 -2.91
N HIS A 229 0.19 1.39 -1.97
CA HIS A 229 -0.30 2.38 -1.01
C HIS A 229 0.44 3.72 -1.16
N HIS A 230 -0.01 4.75 -0.43
CA HIS A 230 0.49 6.13 -0.51
C HIS A 230 0.42 6.75 -1.90
N LEU A 231 -0.57 6.32 -2.70
CA LEU A 231 -0.70 6.74 -4.08
C LEU A 231 -1.29 8.14 -4.17
N LEU A 232 -0.72 8.94 -5.07
CA LEU A 232 -1.37 10.13 -5.59
C LEU A 232 -2.55 9.74 -6.48
N THR A 233 -3.54 10.62 -6.60
CA THR A 233 -4.68 10.44 -7.52
C THR A 233 -4.23 10.13 -8.96
N SER A 234 -3.16 10.78 -9.43
CA SER A 234 -2.59 10.52 -10.76
C SER A 234 -1.98 9.13 -10.89
N GLN A 235 -1.38 8.59 -9.82
CA GLN A 235 -0.83 7.24 -9.79
C GLN A 235 -1.94 6.19 -9.72
N VAL A 236 -3.02 6.44 -8.96
CA VAL A 236 -4.24 5.61 -8.95
C VAL A 236 -4.81 5.49 -10.37
N GLN A 237 -5.00 6.63 -11.06
CA GLN A 237 -5.49 6.66 -12.44
C GLN A 237 -4.57 5.90 -13.40
N ARG A 238 -3.25 6.08 -13.26
CA ARG A 238 -2.26 5.39 -14.10
C ARG A 238 -2.26 3.88 -13.85
N LEU A 239 -2.32 3.44 -12.60
CA LEU A 239 -2.48 2.01 -12.27
C LEU A 239 -3.77 1.44 -12.86
N HIS A 240 -4.87 2.20 -12.76
CA HIS A 240 -6.14 1.79 -13.37
C HIS A 240 -6.02 1.60 -14.88
N GLN A 241 -5.35 2.50 -15.58
CA GLN A 241 -5.11 2.37 -17.03
C GLN A 241 -4.29 1.11 -17.37
N VAL A 242 -3.24 0.81 -16.59
CA VAL A 242 -2.44 -0.41 -16.77
C VAL A 242 -3.34 -1.64 -16.63
N VAL A 243 -4.09 -1.73 -15.55
CA VAL A 243 -4.98 -2.88 -15.28
C VAL A 243 -6.08 -3.00 -16.35
N ALA A 244 -6.69 -1.88 -16.73
CA ALA A 244 -7.77 -1.85 -17.72
C ALA A 244 -7.30 -2.19 -19.14
N SER A 245 -6.01 -1.97 -19.46
CA SER A 245 -5.44 -2.32 -20.77
C SER A 245 -5.22 -3.83 -20.97
N SER A 246 -5.20 -4.60 -19.88
CA SER A 246 -4.91 -6.04 -19.90
C SER A 246 -5.77 -6.83 -18.89
N PRO A 247 -7.12 -6.79 -19.00
CA PRO A 247 -8.02 -7.29 -17.97
C PRO A 247 -8.01 -8.84 -17.82
N SER A 248 -7.48 -9.57 -18.81
CA SER A 248 -7.50 -11.04 -18.86
C SER A 248 -6.15 -11.69 -18.55
N THR A 249 -5.10 -10.91 -18.28
CA THR A 249 -3.78 -11.41 -17.94
C THR A 249 -3.38 -10.96 -16.55
N PRO A 250 -2.72 -11.81 -15.74
CA PRO A 250 -2.12 -11.36 -14.49
C PRO A 250 -1.18 -10.18 -14.74
N ILE A 251 -1.32 -9.12 -13.96
CA ILE A 251 -0.49 -7.92 -14.08
C ILE A 251 0.82 -8.18 -13.35
N THR A 252 1.95 -8.00 -14.00
CA THR A 252 3.27 -8.23 -13.38
C THR A 252 3.89 -6.93 -12.89
N TYR A 253 4.91 -7.03 -12.02
CA TYR A 253 5.74 -5.86 -11.68
C TYR A 253 6.37 -5.23 -12.94
N SER A 254 6.72 -6.02 -13.96
CA SER A 254 7.25 -5.49 -15.23
C SER A 254 6.25 -4.61 -15.98
N ASP A 255 4.96 -4.97 -15.97
CA ASP A 255 3.91 -4.19 -16.64
C ASP A 255 3.75 -2.82 -15.97
N ILE A 256 3.76 -2.80 -14.63
CA ILE A 256 3.70 -1.56 -13.86
C ILE A 256 4.99 -0.75 -14.04
N PHE A 257 6.16 -1.39 -13.99
CA PHE A 257 7.46 -0.74 -14.16
C PHE A 257 7.57 0.07 -15.46
N LYS A 258 7.15 -0.51 -16.59
CA LYS A 258 7.16 0.17 -17.91
C LYS A 258 6.31 1.43 -17.91
N HIS A 259 5.20 1.39 -17.18
CA HIS A 259 4.30 2.53 -17.07
C HIS A 259 4.76 3.50 -16.01
N PHE A 260 5.49 3.13 -14.97
CA PHE A 260 5.93 4.03 -13.91
C PHE A 260 7.39 4.48 -14.05
N LYS A 261 8.01 4.20 -15.20
CA LYS A 261 9.28 4.84 -15.56
C LYS A 261 9.11 6.37 -15.46
N PRO A 262 10.04 7.09 -14.80
CA PRO A 262 9.98 8.53 -14.74
C PRO A 262 9.83 9.12 -16.15
N SER A 263 8.83 9.98 -16.36
CA SER A 263 8.66 10.75 -17.58
C SER A 263 9.74 11.84 -17.65
N LEU A 264 11.03 11.47 -17.66
CA LEU A 264 12.05 12.42 -18.03
C LEU A 264 11.92 12.64 -19.53
N HIS A 265 11.77 13.89 -19.94
CA HIS A 265 12.06 14.35 -21.30
C HIS A 265 13.55 14.21 -21.65
N LEU A 266 14.23 13.20 -21.10
CA LEU A 266 15.59 12.84 -21.43
C LEU A 266 15.55 11.58 -22.28
N PRO A 267 16.36 11.51 -23.35
CA PRO A 267 16.45 10.31 -24.17
C PRO A 267 16.68 9.08 -23.28
N ASP A 268 15.72 8.16 -23.36
CA ASP A 268 15.66 6.89 -22.63
C ASP A 268 17.00 6.11 -22.73
N ALA A 269 17.37 5.42 -21.64
CA ALA A 269 18.49 4.47 -21.47
C ALA A 269 19.85 4.98 -20.93
N GLU A 270 20.03 6.30 -20.74
CA GLU A 270 21.36 6.85 -20.44
C GLU A 270 21.51 7.74 -19.21
N HIS A 271 20.43 8.03 -18.48
CA HIS A 271 20.45 8.94 -17.34
C HIS A 271 21.26 8.39 -16.16
N GLU A 272 22.20 9.19 -15.67
CA GLU A 272 22.92 8.95 -14.42
C GLU A 272 22.25 9.72 -13.29
N ASP A 273 21.85 9.01 -12.24
CA ASP A 273 21.37 9.58 -10.98
C ASP A 273 22.59 10.01 -10.15
N VAL A 274 22.93 11.31 -10.17
CA VAL A 274 24.02 11.89 -9.37
C VAL A 274 23.66 11.94 -7.88
N ASP A 275 24.67 11.81 -7.02
CA ASP A 275 24.57 11.77 -5.56
C ASP A 275 23.53 10.75 -5.05
N THR A 276 23.41 9.64 -5.77
CA THR A 276 22.39 8.63 -5.55
C THR A 276 23.02 7.24 -5.50
N ASN A 277 22.81 6.56 -4.38
CA ASN A 277 23.11 5.15 -4.19
C ASN A 277 21.82 4.32 -4.33
N ARG A 278 21.94 3.03 -4.66
CA ARG A 278 20.85 2.04 -4.70
C ARG A 278 21.28 0.81 -3.89
N PRO A 279 21.10 0.80 -2.56
CA PRO A 279 21.67 -0.24 -1.70
C PRO A 279 21.01 -1.61 -1.90
N GLY A 280 21.83 -2.66 -1.97
CA GLY A 280 21.39 -4.05 -2.13
C GLY A 280 21.42 -4.54 -3.58
N ASP A 281 21.00 -5.79 -3.74
CA ASP A 281 20.93 -6.53 -5.02
C ASP A 281 22.25 -6.59 -5.81
N ASP A 282 23.39 -6.39 -5.14
CA ASP A 282 24.73 -6.53 -5.67
C ASP A 282 25.07 -7.99 -5.97
N TYR A 283 25.53 -8.27 -7.19
CA TYR A 283 26.06 -9.60 -7.55
C TYR A 283 27.56 -9.56 -7.89
N LYS A 284 28.11 -8.39 -8.19
CA LYS A 284 29.52 -8.21 -8.55
C LYS A 284 29.96 -6.78 -8.28
N ASN A 285 31.22 -6.59 -7.92
CA ASN A 285 31.85 -5.28 -7.92
C ASN A 285 33.23 -5.34 -8.57
N VAL A 286 33.62 -4.26 -9.24
CA VAL A 286 34.87 -4.12 -9.98
C VAL A 286 35.43 -2.72 -9.82
N GLU A 287 36.72 -2.55 -10.03
CA GLU A 287 37.32 -1.21 -10.11
C GLU A 287 36.92 -0.55 -11.43
N SER A 288 36.68 0.76 -11.38
CA SER A 288 36.36 1.57 -12.55
C SER A 288 36.68 3.04 -12.28
N GLY A 289 37.32 3.72 -13.22
CA GLY A 289 37.78 5.09 -13.08
C GLY A 289 36.65 6.14 -13.13
N SER A 290 35.43 5.77 -13.55
CA SER A 290 34.30 6.71 -13.66
C SER A 290 32.92 6.02 -13.61
N SER A 291 31.87 6.81 -13.37
CA SER A 291 30.48 6.37 -13.50
C SER A 291 30.16 5.86 -14.91
N GLY A 292 30.64 6.56 -15.94
CA GLY A 292 30.46 6.17 -17.33
C GLY A 292 31.08 4.80 -17.65
N GLU A 293 32.26 4.51 -17.10
CA GLU A 293 32.87 3.18 -17.22
C GLU A 293 32.04 2.11 -16.49
N CYS A 294 31.58 2.40 -15.27
CA CYS A 294 30.69 1.50 -14.53
C CYS A 294 29.40 1.19 -15.29
N LYS A 295 28.79 2.19 -15.92
CA LYS A 295 27.63 2.04 -16.80
C LYS A 295 27.93 1.08 -17.96
N GLN A 296 29.08 1.21 -18.63
CA GLN A 296 29.45 0.32 -19.74
C GLN A 296 29.72 -1.11 -19.28
N ILE A 297 30.38 -1.29 -18.13
CA ILE A 297 30.58 -2.61 -17.51
C ILE A 297 29.22 -3.27 -17.24
N CYS A 298 28.28 -2.55 -16.63
CA CYS A 298 26.92 -3.06 -16.42
C CYS A 298 26.21 -3.35 -17.74
N ARG A 299 26.33 -2.45 -18.74
CA ARG A 299 25.72 -2.63 -20.07
C ARG A 299 26.21 -3.92 -20.75
N ALA A 300 27.48 -4.28 -20.56
CA ALA A 300 28.05 -5.49 -21.15
C ALA A 300 27.50 -6.80 -20.56
N GLU A 301 26.91 -6.77 -19.35
CA GLU A 301 26.32 -7.94 -18.71
C GLU A 301 24.78 -7.90 -18.78
N GLU A 302 24.16 -8.83 -19.52
CA GLU A 302 22.70 -8.84 -19.72
C GLU A 302 21.90 -8.88 -18.41
N ARG A 303 22.42 -9.59 -17.40
CA ARG A 303 21.79 -9.70 -16.07
C ARG A 303 21.84 -8.40 -15.26
N CYS A 304 22.64 -7.41 -15.67
CA CYS A 304 22.78 -6.16 -14.95
C CYS A 304 21.60 -5.24 -15.25
N LEU A 305 20.78 -4.98 -14.22
CA LEU A 305 19.58 -4.15 -14.29
C LEU A 305 19.82 -2.74 -13.77
N SER A 306 20.70 -2.60 -12.77
CA SER A 306 21.13 -1.30 -12.26
C SER A 306 22.58 -1.36 -11.79
N TRP A 307 23.17 -0.19 -11.58
CA TRP A 307 24.56 -0.05 -11.16
C TRP A 307 24.76 1.16 -10.26
N VAL A 308 25.80 1.13 -9.44
CA VAL A 308 26.26 2.26 -8.61
C VAL A 308 27.77 2.37 -8.76
N TRP A 309 28.27 3.56 -9.09
CA TRP A 309 29.66 3.92 -9.01
C TRP A 309 29.91 4.78 -7.78
N GLU A 310 30.91 4.42 -6.98
CA GLU A 310 31.32 5.14 -5.79
C GLU A 310 32.80 4.91 -5.51
N GLU A 311 33.55 5.99 -5.27
CA GLU A 311 34.95 5.95 -4.84
C GLU A 311 35.85 5.01 -5.69
N GLY A 312 35.69 5.05 -7.01
CA GLY A 312 36.48 4.24 -7.95
C GLY A 312 36.03 2.77 -8.05
N ARG A 313 34.90 2.41 -7.45
CA ARG A 313 34.32 1.07 -7.49
C ARG A 313 32.94 1.09 -8.16
N CYS A 314 32.74 0.16 -9.08
CA CYS A 314 31.47 -0.12 -9.71
C CYS A 314 30.79 -1.32 -9.05
N TRP A 315 29.54 -1.15 -8.65
CA TRP A 315 28.68 -2.16 -8.04
C TRP A 315 27.56 -2.52 -9.02
N LEU A 316 27.57 -3.76 -9.50
CA LEU A 316 26.64 -4.28 -10.50
C LEU A 316 25.50 -5.04 -9.83
N LYS A 317 24.26 -4.77 -10.26
CA LYS A 317 23.05 -5.25 -9.60
C LYS A 317 22.11 -5.97 -10.55
N ASP A 318 21.51 -7.05 -10.06
CA ASP A 318 20.53 -7.88 -10.80
C ASP A 318 19.10 -7.63 -10.30
N GLY A 319 18.90 -6.46 -9.69
CA GLY A 319 17.61 -5.88 -9.28
C GLY A 319 17.59 -4.38 -9.54
N VAL A 320 16.49 -3.73 -9.17
CA VAL A 320 16.35 -2.26 -9.22
C VAL A 320 15.97 -1.76 -7.82
N PRO A 321 16.93 -1.63 -6.89
CA PRO A 321 16.67 -1.10 -5.56
C PRO A 321 16.20 0.35 -5.61
N GLY A 322 15.43 0.74 -4.60
CA GLY A 322 15.08 2.13 -4.38
C GLY A 322 16.33 3.01 -4.17
N PRO A 323 16.35 4.24 -4.70
CA PRO A 323 17.42 5.19 -4.52
C PRO A 323 17.50 5.68 -3.07
N LYS A 324 18.72 6.04 -2.65
CA LYS A 324 19.01 6.79 -1.43
C LYS A 324 20.04 7.85 -1.76
N GLU A 325 19.81 9.06 -1.28
CA GLU A 325 20.79 10.15 -1.40
C GLU A 325 22.11 9.73 -0.74
N LYS A 326 23.19 9.83 -1.49
CA LYS A 326 24.56 9.59 -1.02
C LYS A 326 25.52 10.39 -1.88
N LYS A 327 26.06 11.47 -1.30
CA LYS A 327 27.00 12.37 -1.97
C LYS A 327 28.20 11.60 -2.49
N GLY A 328 28.56 11.82 -3.76
CA GLY A 328 29.68 11.17 -4.45
C GLY A 328 29.34 9.81 -5.08
N SER A 329 28.17 9.24 -4.81
CA SER A 329 27.66 8.08 -5.55
C SER A 329 26.98 8.52 -6.85
N VAL A 330 27.16 7.76 -7.93
CA VAL A 330 26.41 7.92 -9.17
C VAL A 330 25.78 6.58 -9.53
N SER A 331 24.50 6.55 -9.87
CA SER A 331 23.82 5.29 -10.21
C SER A 331 23.03 5.36 -11.49
N GLY A 332 22.59 4.21 -12.00
CA GLY A 332 21.73 4.15 -13.17
C GLY A 332 20.89 2.88 -13.21
N VAL A 333 19.79 2.94 -13.97
CA VAL A 333 18.84 1.84 -14.16
C VAL A 333 18.61 1.64 -15.65
N PHE A 334 18.75 0.39 -16.11
CA PHE A 334 18.38 0.00 -17.46
C PHE A 334 16.91 -0.41 -17.50
N TRP A 335 16.03 0.58 -17.65
CA TRP A 335 14.57 0.40 -17.57
C TRP A 335 14.04 -0.62 -18.61
N GLU A 336 14.69 -0.73 -19.75
CA GLU A 336 14.35 -1.69 -20.80
C GLU A 336 14.68 -3.14 -20.44
N ARG A 337 15.51 -3.38 -19.41
CA ARG A 337 15.93 -4.73 -19.00
C ARG A 337 15.03 -5.35 -17.93
N TYR A 338 14.22 -4.58 -17.22
CA TYR A 338 13.30 -5.08 -16.21
C TYR A 338 12.03 -5.67 -16.86
N GLY A 339 12.20 -6.87 -17.42
CA GLY A 339 11.20 -7.59 -18.19
C GLY A 339 10.80 -8.90 -17.52
N CYS A 340 9.50 -9.23 -17.55
CA CYS A 340 9.08 -10.62 -17.51
C CYS A 340 9.29 -11.20 -18.93
N ARG A 341 10.29 -12.07 -19.11
CA ARG A 341 10.49 -12.83 -20.35
C ARG A 341 9.89 -14.21 -20.13
N GLU A 342 9.05 -14.67 -21.05
CA GLU A 342 8.60 -16.07 -21.11
C GLU A 342 9.74 -17.03 -21.47
#